data_AF-A0A7S2TGA4-F1
#
_entry.id   AF-A0A7S2TGA4-F1
#
_cell.length_a   1.000
_cell.length_b   1.000
_cell.length_c   1.000
_cell.angle_alpha   90.00
_cell.angle_beta   90.00
_cell.angle_gamma   90.00
#
_symmetry.space_group_name_H-M   'P 1'
#
loop_
_entity.id
_entity.type
_entity.pdbx_description
1 polymer ?
#
loop_
_entity_poly.entity_id
_entity_poly.type
_entity_poly.pdbx_seq_one_letter_code
_entity_poly.pdbx_strand_id
1 'polypeptide(L)'
;SSGEEMLLKEAVDVVTSALRLYGTDGIVVSFNGGKDATSVFHLLRAGLAKWRAEDGGARPGGALRAVYFHSDAKAFPGTLEFVEGTCRAHGFELITYRCGYKEGIKDLVENKGAKAFLIGTRSGDPNG
;
A
#
# COMPACT_ATOMS: atom_id res chain seq x y z
N SER A 1 -6.14 -24.63 4.54
CA SER A 1 -5.93 -24.75 5.99
C SER A 1 -4.47 -24.52 6.40
N SER A 2 -3.48 -25.41 6.19
CA SER A 2 -2.06 -25.10 6.53
C SER A 2 -1.29 -24.29 5.47
N GLY A 3 -1.62 -24.48 4.18
CA GLY A 3 -0.93 -23.78 3.07
C GLY A 3 -1.28 -22.29 2.97
N GLU A 4 -2.52 -21.90 3.26
CA GLU A 4 -2.96 -20.50 3.21
C GLU A 4 -2.34 -19.67 4.34
N GLU A 5 -2.21 -20.24 5.53
CA GLU A 5 -1.51 -19.61 6.66
C GLU A 5 -0.03 -19.40 6.35
N MET A 6 0.60 -20.35 5.65
CA MET A 6 1.99 -20.24 5.21
C MET A 6 2.16 -19.09 4.20
N LEU A 7 1.29 -19.00 3.19
CA LEU A 7 1.30 -17.92 2.20
C LEU A 7 1.05 -16.55 2.82
N LEU A 8 0.13 -16.46 3.80
CA LEU A 8 -0.13 -15.22 4.52
C LEU A 8 1.10 -14.78 5.32
N LYS A 9 1.75 -15.72 6.02
CA LYS A 9 2.97 -15.43 6.78
C LYS A 9 4.09 -14.96 5.86
N GLU A 10 4.30 -15.63 4.73
CA GLU A 10 5.29 -15.21 3.72
C GLU A 10 5.01 -13.80 3.19
N ALA A 11 3.76 -13.50 2.87
CA ALA A 11 3.37 -12.17 2.41
C ALA A 11 3.66 -11.09 3.46
N VAL A 12 3.35 -11.36 4.73
CA VAL A 12 3.67 -10.45 5.85
C VAL A 12 5.19 -10.31 6.03
N ASP A 13 5.96 -11.39 5.89
CA ASP A 13 7.42 -11.38 6.00
C ASP A 13 8.07 -10.54 4.89
N VAL A 14 7.56 -10.61 3.66
CA VAL A 14 8.00 -9.77 2.52
C VAL A 14 7.73 -8.29 2.81
N VAL A 15 6.51 -7.94 3.22
CA VAL A 15 6.14 -6.56 3.56
C VAL A 15 6.99 -6.02 4.72
N THR A 16 7.18 -6.83 5.76
CA THR A 16 8.01 -6.47 6.93
C THR A 16 9.45 -6.18 6.50
N SER A 17 9.98 -6.98 5.58
CA SER A 17 11.32 -6.77 5.02
C SER A 17 11.41 -5.48 4.21
N ALA A 18 10.41 -5.16 3.40
CA ALA A 18 10.35 -3.88 2.70
C ALA A 18 10.34 -2.70 3.70
N LEU A 19 9.55 -2.78 4.77
CA LEU A 19 9.50 -1.76 5.82
C LEU A 19 10.86 -1.56 6.51
N ARG A 20 11.62 -2.63 6.73
CA ARG A 20 12.99 -2.54 7.26
C ARG A 20 13.94 -1.79 6.31
N LEU A 21 13.79 -1.98 5.01
CA LEU A 21 14.66 -1.39 3.99
C LEU A 21 14.34 0.08 3.71
N TYR A 22 13.05 0.41 3.64
CA TYR A 22 12.58 1.70 3.12
C TYR A 22 11.93 2.59 4.18
N GLY A 23 11.58 2.05 5.35
CA GLY A 23 10.80 2.74 6.37
C GLY A 23 9.35 2.99 5.95
N THR A 24 8.55 3.59 6.84
CA THR A 24 7.18 4.02 6.52
C THR A 24 7.17 5.09 5.43
N ASP A 25 8.18 5.95 5.43
CA ASP A 25 8.24 7.10 4.54
C ASP A 25 8.67 6.69 3.13
N GLY A 26 9.38 5.56 2.95
CA GLY A 26 9.81 5.10 1.64
C GLY A 26 8.81 4.19 0.91
N ILE A 27 7.77 3.70 1.59
CA ILE A 27 6.78 2.79 1.01
C ILE A 27 5.48 3.52 0.69
N VAL A 28 4.94 3.22 -0.49
CA VAL A 28 3.59 3.66 -0.91
C VAL A 28 2.79 2.45 -1.40
N VAL A 29 1.57 2.26 -0.90
CA VAL A 29 0.66 1.23 -1.43
C VAL A 29 -0.23 1.82 -2.54
N SER A 30 -0.32 1.14 -3.68
CA SER A 30 -1.31 1.46 -4.71
C SER A 30 -2.67 0.93 -4.30
N PHE A 31 -3.62 1.82 -4.02
CA PHE A 31 -4.89 1.46 -3.39
C PHE A 31 -6.09 2.03 -4.16
N ASN A 32 -6.68 1.19 -5.02
CA ASN A 32 -7.84 1.56 -5.85
C ASN A 32 -9.20 1.14 -5.26
N GLY A 33 -9.22 0.58 -4.06
CA GLY A 33 -10.43 0.07 -3.41
C GLY A 33 -10.90 -1.30 -3.88
N GLY A 34 -10.22 -1.93 -4.83
CA GLY A 34 -10.50 -3.31 -5.25
C GLY A 34 -10.07 -4.33 -4.19
N LYS A 35 -10.57 -5.56 -4.29
CA LYS A 35 -10.29 -6.64 -3.33
C LYS A 35 -8.79 -6.91 -3.15
N ASP A 36 -8.03 -6.93 -4.25
CA ASP A 36 -6.61 -7.28 -4.22
C ASP A 36 -5.77 -6.16 -3.61
N ALA A 37 -6.06 -4.91 -4.00
CA ALA A 37 -5.46 -3.74 -3.39
C ALA A 37 -5.79 -3.62 -1.89
N THR A 38 -7.02 -3.99 -1.49
CA THR A 38 -7.46 -4.01 -0.09
C THR A 38 -6.72 -5.07 0.72
N SER A 39 -6.49 -6.26 0.15
CA SER A 39 -5.67 -7.30 0.78
C SER A 39 -4.23 -6.80 0.99
N VAL A 40 -3.59 -6.21 -0.03
CA VAL A 40 -2.22 -5.66 0.09
C VAL A 40 -2.15 -4.50 1.08
N PHE A 41 -3.18 -3.64 1.13
CA PHE A 41 -3.29 -2.58 2.12
C PHE A 41 -3.27 -3.14 3.55
N HIS A 42 -4.04 -4.21 3.81
CA HIS A 42 -4.04 -4.84 5.14
C HIS A 42 -2.78 -5.65 5.43
N LEU A 43 -2.13 -6.24 4.42
CA LEU A 43 -0.81 -6.85 4.56
C LEU A 43 0.24 -5.81 4.99
N LEU A 44 0.21 -4.61 4.41
CA LEU A 44 1.06 -3.49 4.84
C LEU A 44 0.84 -3.12 6.31
N ARG A 45 -0.41 -3.09 6.77
CA ARG A 45 -0.74 -2.88 8.19
C ARG A 45 -0.20 -3.99 9.09
N ALA A 46 -0.35 -5.24 8.69
CA ALA A 46 0.14 -6.39 9.44
C ALA A 46 1.68 -6.39 9.53
N GLY A 47 2.36 -6.11 8.42
CA GLY A 47 3.81 -5.96 8.37
C GLY A 47 4.31 -4.81 9.24
N LEU A 48 3.61 -3.67 9.27
CA LEU A 48 3.94 -2.55 10.15
C LEU A 48 3.83 -2.94 11.63
N ALA A 49 2.74 -3.62 12.01
CA ALA A 49 2.56 -4.09 13.39
C ALA A 49 3.69 -5.05 13.81
N LYS A 50 4.03 -6.02 12.95
CA LYS A 50 5.14 -6.94 13.17
C LYS A 50 6.48 -6.21 13.31
N TRP A 51 6.80 -5.32 12.36
CA TRP A 51 8.05 -4.57 12.34
C TRP A 51 8.25 -3.70 13.59
N ARG A 52 7.17 -3.11 14.12
CA ARG A 52 7.19 -2.33 15.37
C ARG A 52 7.37 -3.21 16.60
N ALA A 53 6.73 -4.38 16.62
CA ALA A 53 6.86 -5.33 17.72
C ALA A 53 8.29 -5.87 17.85
N GLU A 54 8.97 -6.10 16.72
CA GLU A 54 10.37 -6.57 16.67
C GLU A 54 11.38 -5.56 17.24
N ASP A 55 11.04 -4.27 17.31
CA ASP A 55 11.91 -3.20 17.82
C ASP A 55 11.45 -2.63 19.17
N GLY A 56 10.56 -3.35 19.87
CA GLY A 56 10.02 -2.90 21.16
C GLY A 56 9.23 -1.58 21.10
N GLY A 57 8.76 -1.18 19.92
CA GLY A 57 8.05 0.08 19.71
C GLY A 57 8.93 1.34 19.71
N ALA A 58 10.26 1.21 19.63
CA ALA A 58 11.19 2.33 19.73
C ALA A 58 11.19 3.27 18.51
N ARG A 59 10.78 2.78 17.32
CA ARG A 59 10.82 3.59 16.08
C ARG A 59 9.70 4.64 16.09
N PRO A 60 10.01 5.94 15.95
CA PRO A 60 9.00 6.92 15.59
C PRO A 60 8.42 6.51 14.22
N GLY A 61 7.10 6.39 14.15
CA GLY A 61 6.44 5.92 12.93
C GLY A 61 5.68 7.05 12.25
N GLY A 62 6.05 7.36 11.01
CA GLY A 62 5.22 8.16 10.12
C GLY A 62 3.92 7.44 9.75
N ALA A 63 2.96 8.20 9.23
CA ALA A 63 1.75 7.62 8.63
C ALA A 63 2.14 6.79 7.40
N LEU A 64 1.47 5.65 7.19
CA LEU A 64 1.61 4.91 5.94
C LEU A 64 0.97 5.70 4.80
N ARG A 65 1.46 5.53 3.58
CA ARG A 65 0.98 6.28 2.42
C ARG A 65 0.28 5.38 1.43
N ALA A 66 -0.90 5.79 0.99
CA ALA A 66 -1.65 5.17 -0.09
C ALA A 66 -1.69 6.11 -1.29
N VAL A 67 -1.55 5.58 -2.50
CA VAL A 67 -1.78 6.35 -3.73
C VAL A 67 -3.01 5.84 -4.46
N TYR A 68 -3.84 6.78 -4.90
CA TYR A 68 -4.99 6.54 -5.76
C TYR A 68 -4.85 7.35 -7.06
N PHE A 69 -4.85 6.65 -8.19
CA PHE A 69 -4.88 7.27 -9.51
C PHE A 69 -6.33 7.34 -9.98
N HIS A 70 -6.90 8.53 -9.94
CA HIS A 70 -8.27 8.78 -10.37
C HIS A 70 -8.35 8.73 -11.90
N SER A 71 -9.21 7.87 -12.43
CA SER A 71 -9.50 7.79 -13.85
C SER A 71 -10.98 8.15 -14.08
N ASP A 72 -11.21 9.32 -14.67
CA ASP A 72 -12.56 9.87 -14.89
C ASP A 72 -13.45 8.95 -15.76
N ALA A 73 -12.86 8.04 -16.55
CA ALA A 73 -13.58 7.19 -17.49
C ALA A 73 -14.14 5.88 -16.87
N LYS A 74 -13.70 5.46 -15.68
CA LYS A 74 -14.00 4.12 -15.13
C LYS A 74 -14.24 4.07 -13.62
N ALA A 75 -14.23 5.20 -12.91
CA ALA A 75 -14.45 5.20 -11.46
C ALA A 75 -15.94 4.92 -11.16
N PHE A 76 -16.20 3.84 -10.42
CA PHE A 76 -17.56 3.56 -9.94
C PHE A 76 -17.95 4.61 -8.88
N PRO A 77 -19.21 5.08 -8.86
CA PRO A 77 -19.68 5.99 -7.81
C PRO A 77 -19.42 5.38 -6.42
N GLY A 78 -18.66 6.07 -5.57
CA GLY A 78 -18.31 5.61 -4.22
C GLY A 78 -16.96 4.92 -4.07
N THR A 79 -16.22 4.62 -5.15
CA THR A 79 -14.86 4.06 -5.02
C THR A 79 -13.92 5.02 -4.29
N LEU A 80 -13.95 6.31 -4.64
CA LEU A 80 -13.11 7.30 -3.97
C LEU A 80 -13.51 7.45 -2.49
N GLU A 81 -14.81 7.47 -2.19
CA GLU A 81 -15.31 7.54 -0.81
C GLU A 81 -14.86 6.33 0.03
N PHE A 82 -14.90 5.12 -0.55
CA PHE A 82 -14.36 3.92 0.09
C PHE A 82 -12.86 4.04 0.36
N VAL A 83 -12.09 4.50 -0.63
CA VAL A 83 -10.63 4.67 -0.52
C VAL A 83 -10.28 5.69 0.56
N GLU A 84 -10.92 6.86 0.53
CA GLU A 84 -10.75 7.93 1.52
C GLU A 84 -11.17 7.49 2.92
N GLY A 85 -12.33 6.83 3.05
CA GLY A 85 -12.84 6.30 4.30
C GLY A 85 -11.91 5.25 4.90
N THR A 86 -11.41 4.31 4.09
CA THR A 86 -10.49 3.26 4.53
C THR A 86 -9.15 3.83 4.96
N CYS A 87 -8.58 4.77 4.19
CA CYS A 87 -7.32 5.42 4.56
C CYS A 87 -7.46 6.17 5.90
N ARG A 88 -8.54 6.94 6.05
CA ARG A 88 -8.84 7.68 7.29
C ARG A 88 -9.01 6.76 8.49
N ALA A 89 -9.79 5.68 8.35
CA ALA A 89 -10.04 4.71 9.42
C ALA A 89 -8.77 3.99 9.91
N HIS A 90 -7.71 3.98 9.10
CA HIS A 90 -6.48 3.26 9.41
C HIS A 90 -5.23 4.15 9.47
N GLY A 91 -5.39 5.48 9.43
CA GLY A 91 -4.30 6.43 9.59
C GLY A 91 -3.32 6.46 8.42
N PHE A 92 -3.80 6.24 7.20
CA PHE A 92 -3.00 6.41 5.98
C PHE A 92 -3.13 7.83 5.46
N GLU A 93 -2.01 8.40 5.02
CA GLU A 93 -1.99 9.58 4.15
C GLU A 93 -2.38 9.13 2.74
N LEU A 94 -3.50 9.64 2.22
CA LEU A 94 -3.95 9.38 0.86
C LEU A 94 -3.42 10.45 -0.10
N ILE A 95 -2.67 10.02 -1.10
CA ILE A 95 -2.21 10.83 -2.22
C ILE A 95 -3.08 10.51 -3.44
N THR A 96 -3.70 11.53 -4.03
CA THR A 96 -4.56 11.35 -5.21
C THR A 96 -3.97 12.07 -6.42
N TYR A 97 -3.87 11.36 -7.54
CA TYR A 97 -3.50 11.94 -8.83
C TYR A 97 -4.66 11.86 -9.81
N ARG A 98 -4.84 12.91 -10.62
CA ARG A 98 -5.74 12.94 -11.79
C ARG A 98 -4.97 12.94 -13.12
N CYS A 99 -3.65 12.78 -13.06
CA CYS A 99 -2.77 12.70 -14.23
C CYS A 99 -2.51 11.23 -14.62
N GLY A 100 -1.73 11.02 -15.68
CA GLY A 100 -1.27 9.70 -16.08
C GLY A 100 -0.39 9.04 -15.00
N TYR A 101 -0.32 7.71 -15.04
CA TYR A 101 0.47 6.93 -14.08
C TYR A 101 1.95 7.33 -14.09
N LYS A 102 2.52 7.58 -15.28
CA LYS A 102 3.94 7.92 -15.42
C LYS A 102 4.26 9.22 -14.69
N GLU A 103 3.42 10.22 -14.86
CA GLU A 103 3.57 11.54 -14.24
C GLU A 103 3.41 11.45 -12.71
N GLY A 104 2.39 10.77 -12.22
CA GLY A 104 2.18 10.65 -10.76
C GLY A 104 3.23 9.77 -10.08
N ILE A 105 3.70 8.69 -10.73
CA ILE A 105 4.83 7.89 -10.21
C ILE A 105 6.10 8.74 -10.15
N LYS A 106 6.36 9.55 -11.19
CA LYS A 106 7.51 10.47 -11.19
C LYS A 106 7.46 11.44 -10.01
N ASP A 107 6.31 12.06 -9.75
CA ASP A 107 6.14 12.94 -8.58
C ASP A 107 6.35 12.19 -7.25
N LEU A 108 5.81 10.98 -7.13
CA LEU A 108 5.98 10.15 -5.93
C LEU A 108 7.45 9.88 -5.62
N VAL A 109 8.26 9.58 -6.64
CA VAL A 109 9.68 9.29 -6.49
C VAL A 109 10.48 10.57 -6.24
N GLU A 110 10.33 11.58 -7.10
CA GLU A 110 11.19 12.77 -7.10
C GLU A 110 10.83 13.75 -5.98
N ASN A 111 9.54 13.93 -5.68
CA ASN A 111 9.06 14.98 -4.78
C ASN A 111 8.48 14.45 -3.47
N LYS A 112 8.05 13.18 -3.43
CA LYS A 112 7.46 12.56 -2.23
C LYS A 112 8.36 11.48 -1.62
N GLY A 113 9.55 11.21 -2.16
CA GLY A 113 10.53 10.29 -1.58
C GLY A 113 10.10 8.82 -1.56
N ALA A 114 9.17 8.41 -2.44
CA ALA A 114 8.82 7.00 -2.59
C ALA A 114 10.02 6.20 -3.13
N LYS A 115 10.30 5.07 -2.48
CA LYS A 115 11.39 4.15 -2.82
C LYS A 115 10.88 2.77 -3.24
N ALA A 116 9.70 2.39 -2.75
CA ALA A 116 9.05 1.13 -3.08
C ALA A 116 7.52 1.30 -3.17
N PHE A 117 6.93 0.52 -4.08
CA PHE A 117 5.49 0.48 -4.30
C PHE A 117 4.96 -0.92 -4.01
N LEU A 118 3.91 -1.03 -3.19
CA LEU A 118 3.17 -2.27 -3.00
C LEU A 118 1.95 -2.29 -3.92
N ILE A 119 1.82 -3.34 -4.73
CA ILE A 119 0.80 -3.47 -5.77
C ILE A 119 0.14 -4.86 -5.65
N GLY A 120 -1.19 -4.91 -5.68
CA GLY A 120 -1.97 -6.15 -5.64
C GLY A 120 -2.19 -6.77 -7.01
N THR A 121 -1.13 -7.08 -7.75
CA THR A 121 -1.21 -7.87 -9.00
C THR A 121 -1.10 -9.36 -8.69
N ARG A 122 -1.86 -10.19 -9.43
CA ARG A 122 -1.77 -11.65 -9.35
C ARG A 122 -0.98 -12.19 -10.54
N SER A 123 -0.32 -13.34 -10.36
CA SER A 123 0.45 -14.04 -11.41
C SER A 123 -0.37 -14.51 -12.62
N GLY A 124 -1.71 -14.36 -12.60
CA GLY A 124 -2.59 -14.62 -13.73
C GLY A 124 -3.10 -13.36 -14.44
N ASP A 125 -2.67 -12.17 -14.02
CA ASP A 125 -3.04 -10.92 -14.71
C ASP A 125 -2.30 -10.84 -16.07
N PRO A 126 -2.90 -10.28 -17.12
CA PRO A 126 -2.33 -10.28 -18.48
C PRO A 126 -0.99 -9.52 -18.65
N ASN A 127 -0.38 -9.05 -17.56
CA ASN A 127 0.95 -8.42 -17.52
C ASN A 127 1.80 -8.89 -16.31
N GLY A 128 1.48 -10.04 -15.70
CA GLY A 128 2.17 -10.61 -14.52
C GLY A 128 3.29 -11.57 -14.87
#